data_AF-A0A0E9WZ27-F1
#
_entry.id   AF-A0A0E9WZ27-F1
#
_cell.length_a   1.000
_cell.length_b   1.000
_cell.length_c   1.000
_cell.angle_alpha   90.00
_cell.angle_beta   90.00
_cell.angle_gamma   90.00
#
_symmetry.space_group_name_H-M   'P 1'
#
loop_
_entity.id
_entity.type
_entity.pdbx_description
1 polymer ?
#
loop_
_entity_poly.entity_id
_entity_poly.type
_entity_poly.pdbx_seq_one_letter_code
_entity_poly.pdbx_strand_id
1 'polypeptide(L)'
;MKKVTRELNKAYCGFMGETNTHPDYYPAIATGNWGCGAFGGDPRLKALIQMMAAAVTRRDMAYFTFDDSHLELDLRKIHHFLTTHKVTVGRLYNTLENFCSALYSNEAKTSDLYSFIMKSVKETTSRH
;
A
#
# COMPACT_ATOMS: atom_id res chain seq x y z
N MET A 1 11.95 -3.77 7.39
CA MET A 1 10.86 -2.80 7.63
C MET A 1 11.26 -1.33 7.81
N LYS A 2 12.41 -0.96 8.42
CA LYS A 2 12.78 0.46 8.68
C LYS A 2 12.53 1.46 7.52
N LYS A 3 12.87 1.08 6.28
CA LYS A 3 12.66 1.92 5.09
C LYS A 3 11.16 2.10 4.77
N VAL A 4 10.36 1.04 4.84
CA VAL A 4 8.90 1.09 4.65
C VAL A 4 8.26 2.02 5.69
N THR A 5 8.64 1.89 6.96
CA THR A 5 8.16 2.77 8.03
C THR A 5 8.53 4.23 7.77
N ARG A 6 9.75 4.51 7.29
CA ARG A 6 10.17 5.87 6.92
C ARG A 6 9.29 6.46 5.83
N GLU A 7 9.02 5.72 4.75
CA GLU A 7 8.16 6.17 3.66
C GLU A 7 6.72 6.37 4.10
N LEU A 8 6.20 5.47 4.93
CA LEU A 8 4.84 5.56 5.48
C LEU A 8 4.68 6.79 6.38
N ASN A 9 5.63 7.05 7.27
CA ASN A 9 5.60 8.25 8.11
C ASN A 9 5.71 9.54 7.27
N LYS A 10 6.51 9.53 6.20
CA LYS A 10 6.61 10.68 5.31
C LYS A 10 5.29 10.94 4.57
N ALA A 11 4.65 9.91 4.04
CA ALA A 11 3.34 10.02 3.41
C ALA A 11 2.28 10.52 4.41
N TYR A 12 2.23 9.89 5.60
CA TYR A 12 1.33 10.27 6.68
C TYR A 12 1.46 11.75 7.04
N CYS A 13 2.68 12.24 7.27
CA CYS A 13 2.91 13.66 7.59
C CYS A 13 2.44 14.60 6.46
N GLY A 14 2.54 14.19 5.19
CA GLY A 14 2.05 14.99 4.07
C GLY A 14 0.54 14.92 3.86
N PHE A 15 -0.10 13.84 4.32
CA PHE A 15 -1.54 13.62 4.16
C PHE A 15 -2.37 14.11 5.35
N MET A 16 -1.75 14.17 6.53
CA MET A 16 -2.37 14.66 7.76
C MET A 16 -2.85 16.09 7.58
N GLY A 17 -4.15 16.29 7.77
CA GLY A 17 -4.74 17.61 7.87
C GLY A 17 -4.59 18.22 9.27
N GLU A 18 -5.07 19.45 9.43
CA GLU A 18 -5.29 20.09 10.73
C GLU A 18 -6.21 19.24 11.61
N THR A 19 -5.86 19.17 12.90
CA THR A 19 -6.56 18.33 13.90
C THR A 19 -7.97 18.80 14.22
N ASN A 20 -8.29 20.05 13.92
CA ASN A 20 -9.58 20.67 14.26
C ASN A 20 -10.62 20.57 13.13
N THR A 21 -10.24 20.00 11.99
CA THR A 21 -11.12 19.83 10.82
C THR A 21 -11.51 18.37 10.70
N HIS A 22 -12.81 18.10 10.53
CA HIS A 22 -13.29 16.75 10.31
C HIS A 22 -12.72 16.16 9.00
N PRO A 23 -12.31 14.87 8.97
CA PRO A 23 -11.70 14.25 7.79
C PRO A 23 -12.48 14.42 6.48
N ASP A 24 -13.82 14.37 6.57
CA ASP A 24 -14.72 14.47 5.41
C ASP A 24 -14.69 15.84 4.71
N TYR A 25 -14.11 16.88 5.33
CA TYR A 25 -13.91 18.18 4.69
C TYR A 25 -12.60 18.26 3.90
N TYR A 26 -11.72 17.26 3.99
CA TYR A 26 -10.51 17.24 3.21
C TYR A 26 -10.77 16.67 1.81
N PRO A 27 -10.23 17.29 0.75
CA PRO A 27 -10.28 16.70 -0.57
C PRO A 27 -9.47 15.39 -0.61
N ALA A 28 -9.74 14.57 -1.62
CA ALA A 28 -8.92 13.42 -1.93
C ALA A 28 -7.45 13.81 -2.17
N ILE A 29 -6.53 12.92 -1.85
CA ILE A 29 -5.11 13.05 -2.13
C ILE A 29 -4.88 12.77 -3.62
N ALA A 30 -4.47 13.77 -4.39
CA ALA A 30 -4.00 13.59 -5.76
C ALA A 30 -2.51 13.21 -5.74
N THR A 31 -2.16 12.00 -6.18
CA THR A 31 -0.78 11.48 -6.13
C THR A 31 -0.48 10.52 -7.29
N GLY A 32 0.71 9.91 -7.33
CA GLY A 32 1.09 8.92 -8.33
C GLY A 32 2.33 8.14 -7.93
N ASN A 33 3.19 7.88 -8.92
CA ASN A 33 4.43 7.09 -8.83
C ASN A 33 5.55 7.76 -8.01
N TRP A 34 5.24 8.16 -6.77
CA TRP A 34 6.11 8.96 -5.90
C TRP A 34 7.44 8.26 -5.58
N GLY A 35 8.52 8.81 -6.13
CA GLY A 35 9.88 8.29 -5.95
C GLY A 35 10.21 7.06 -6.79
N CYS A 36 9.47 6.79 -7.88
CA CYS A 36 9.67 5.58 -8.69
C CYS A 36 10.49 5.81 -9.98
N GLY A 37 10.71 7.06 -10.40
CA GLY A 37 11.56 7.40 -11.53
C GLY A 37 13.05 7.42 -11.16
N ALA A 38 13.68 8.59 -11.17
CA ALA A 38 15.11 8.75 -10.86
C ALA A 38 15.54 8.18 -9.49
N PHE A 39 14.61 8.05 -8.54
CA PHE A 39 14.88 7.48 -7.20
C PHE A 39 14.72 5.95 -7.12
N GLY A 40 14.30 5.29 -8.19
CA GLY A 40 14.31 3.82 -8.32
C GLY A 40 13.36 3.06 -7.39
N GLY A 41 12.33 3.72 -6.83
CA GLY A 41 11.31 3.05 -6.03
C GLY A 41 10.40 2.14 -6.86
N ASP A 42 9.90 1.06 -6.25
CA ASP A 42 8.90 0.19 -6.87
C ASP A 42 7.50 0.85 -6.78
N PRO A 43 6.79 1.08 -7.90
CA PRO A 43 5.50 1.76 -7.90
C PRO A 43 4.40 0.97 -7.19
N ARG A 44 4.43 -0.36 -7.24
CA ARG A 44 3.44 -1.23 -6.58
C ARG A 44 3.53 -1.14 -5.06
N LEU A 45 4.75 -1.19 -4.51
CA LEU A 45 5.04 -0.99 -3.09
C LEU A 45 4.71 0.44 -2.66
N LYS A 46 5.10 1.44 -3.45
CA LYS A 46 4.85 2.86 -3.15
C LYS A 46 3.35 3.17 -3.14
N ALA A 47 2.56 2.57 -4.02
CA ALA A 47 1.10 2.69 -3.99
C ALA A 47 0.52 2.12 -2.68
N LEU A 48 0.93 0.91 -2.26
CA LEU A 48 0.47 0.32 -1.00
C LEU A 48 0.84 1.19 0.22
N ILE A 49 2.05 1.75 0.25
CA ILE A 49 2.49 2.66 1.32
C ILE A 49 1.59 3.89 1.40
N GLN A 50 1.31 4.50 0.24
CA GLN A 50 0.44 5.67 0.17
C GLN A 50 -0.99 5.31 0.56
N MET A 51 -1.54 4.18 0.08
CA MET A 51 -2.88 3.71 0.46
C MET A 51 -3.01 3.49 1.97
N MET A 52 -2.00 2.88 2.61
CA MET A 52 -1.97 2.72 4.07
C MET A 52 -1.97 4.07 4.79
N ALA A 53 -1.13 5.01 4.37
CA ALA A 53 -1.09 6.34 4.96
C ALA A 53 -2.43 7.08 4.80
N ALA A 54 -3.01 7.06 3.60
CA ALA A 54 -4.30 7.68 3.31
C ALA A 54 -5.43 7.10 4.16
N ALA A 55 -5.47 5.76 4.30
CA ALA A 55 -6.43 5.07 5.14
C ALA A 55 -6.33 5.46 6.62
N VAL A 56 -5.11 5.58 7.17
CA VAL A 56 -4.90 6.05 8.55
C VAL A 56 -5.38 7.50 8.70
N THR A 57 -5.14 8.36 7.71
CA THR A 57 -5.59 9.75 7.72
C THR A 57 -7.09 9.93 7.37
N ARG A 58 -7.80 8.84 7.06
CA ARG A 58 -9.21 8.87 6.60
C ARG A 58 -9.43 9.78 5.39
N ARG A 59 -8.54 9.71 4.40
CA ARG A 59 -8.64 10.49 3.16
C ARG A 59 -8.73 9.57 1.96
N ASP A 60 -9.61 9.92 1.03
CA ASP A 60 -9.66 9.30 -0.29
C ASP A 60 -8.40 9.61 -1.09
N MET A 61 -8.13 8.80 -2.12
CA MET A 61 -6.95 8.93 -2.97
C MET A 61 -7.31 8.83 -4.46
N ALA A 62 -6.86 9.80 -5.23
CA ALA A 62 -6.79 9.75 -6.69
C ALA A 62 -5.35 9.45 -7.11
N TYR A 63 -5.11 8.26 -7.66
CA TYR A 63 -3.77 7.81 -8.06
C TYR A 63 -3.59 7.90 -9.58
N PHE A 64 -2.63 8.69 -10.03
CA PHE A 64 -2.28 8.87 -11.44
C PHE A 64 -1.05 8.02 -11.78
N THR A 65 -1.21 7.04 -12.66
CA THR A 65 -0.14 6.10 -13.04
C THR A 65 0.75 6.62 -14.17
N PHE A 66 0.41 7.77 -14.76
CA PHE A 66 1.12 8.38 -15.91
C PHE A 66 1.17 7.43 -17.11
N ASP A 67 0.00 7.11 -17.66
CA ASP A 67 -0.23 6.25 -18.83
C ASP A 67 0.24 4.79 -18.69
N ASP A 68 0.65 4.36 -17.49
CA ASP A 68 0.88 2.95 -17.19
C ASP A 68 -0.45 2.24 -16.86
N SER A 69 -1.08 1.70 -17.91
CA SER A 69 -2.34 0.94 -17.82
C SER A 69 -2.19 -0.42 -17.12
N HIS A 70 -1.00 -1.02 -17.16
CA HIS A 70 -0.73 -2.28 -16.45
C HIS A 70 -0.68 -2.03 -14.94
N LEU A 71 0.02 -0.97 -14.52
CA LEU A 71 0.05 -0.54 -13.13
C LEU A 71 -1.37 -0.16 -12.66
N GLU A 72 -2.12 0.62 -13.43
CA GLU A 72 -3.50 0.99 -13.10
C GLU A 72 -4.36 -0.24 -12.79
N LEU A 73 -4.31 -1.24 -13.68
CA LEU A 73 -5.03 -2.49 -13.51
C LEU A 73 -4.62 -3.24 -12.24
N ASP A 74 -3.32 -3.30 -11.96
CA ASP A 74 -2.78 -3.95 -10.76
C ASP A 74 -3.21 -3.23 -9.48
N LEU A 75 -3.14 -1.89 -9.46
CA LEU A 75 -3.57 -1.06 -8.33
C LEU A 75 -5.06 -1.24 -8.06
N ARG A 76 -5.89 -1.24 -9.10
CA ARG A 76 -7.34 -1.48 -8.96
C ARG A 76 -7.62 -2.88 -8.40
N LYS A 77 -6.94 -3.91 -8.91
CA LYS A 77 -7.09 -5.30 -8.45
C LYS A 77 -6.70 -5.45 -6.98
N ILE A 78 -5.54 -4.95 -6.57
CA ILE A 78 -5.09 -5.09 -5.18
C ILE A 78 -5.97 -4.28 -4.22
N HIS A 79 -6.36 -3.06 -4.60
CA HIS A 79 -7.26 -2.24 -3.78
C HIS A 79 -8.62 -2.92 -3.58
N HIS A 80 -9.24 -3.42 -4.67
CA HIS A 80 -10.48 -4.18 -4.59
C HIS A 80 -10.33 -5.42 -3.70
N PHE A 81 -9.25 -6.19 -3.87
CA PHE A 81 -8.99 -7.36 -3.06
C PHE A 81 -8.88 -7.02 -1.56
N LEU A 82 -8.07 -6.03 -1.20
CA LEU A 82 -7.84 -5.61 0.18
C LEU A 82 -9.14 -5.11 0.84
N THR A 83 -9.93 -4.31 0.12
CA THR A 83 -11.18 -3.74 0.63
C THR A 83 -12.27 -4.81 0.79
N THR A 84 -12.47 -5.69 -0.19
CA THR A 84 -13.45 -6.79 -0.09
C THR A 84 -13.12 -7.76 1.04
N HIS A 85 -11.83 -8.00 1.32
CA HIS A 85 -11.40 -8.87 2.43
C HIS A 85 -11.25 -8.13 3.76
N LYS A 86 -11.67 -6.85 3.85
CA LYS A 86 -11.59 -6.01 5.05
C LYS A 86 -10.19 -6.01 5.68
N VAL A 87 -9.15 -5.96 4.86
CA VAL A 87 -7.76 -5.97 5.33
C VAL A 87 -7.45 -4.64 6.00
N THR A 88 -7.08 -4.66 7.28
CA THR A 88 -6.67 -3.46 8.00
C THR A 88 -5.26 -3.03 7.63
N VAL A 89 -4.93 -1.76 7.88
CA VAL A 89 -3.58 -1.21 7.68
C VAL A 89 -2.53 -2.04 8.45
N GLY A 90 -2.81 -2.40 9.70
CA GLY A 90 -1.91 -3.23 10.50
C GLY A 90 -1.68 -4.62 9.90
N ARG A 91 -2.74 -5.27 9.41
CA ARG A 91 -2.63 -6.59 8.74
C ARG A 91 -1.80 -6.49 7.45
N LEU A 92 -2.02 -5.46 6.64
CA LEU A 92 -1.24 -5.24 5.42
C LEU A 92 0.23 -4.96 5.75
N TYR A 93 0.52 -4.12 6.74
CA TYR A 93 1.88 -3.83 7.18
C TYR A 93 2.61 -5.09 7.65
N ASN A 94 1.98 -5.94 8.46
CA ASN A 94 2.55 -7.21 8.90
C ASN A 94 2.77 -8.18 7.72
N THR A 95 1.89 -8.14 6.71
CA THR A 95 2.06 -8.95 5.49
C THR A 95 3.29 -8.49 4.69
N LEU A 96 3.55 -7.19 4.61
CA LEU A 96 4.78 -6.64 4.00
C LEU A 96 6.04 -7.04 4.79
N GLU A 97 5.95 -7.09 6.11
CA GLU A 97 7.04 -7.58 6.96
C GLU A 97 7.36 -9.05 6.68
N ASN A 98 6.34 -9.90 6.61
CA ASN A 98 6.49 -11.30 6.24
C ASN A 98 7.07 -11.48 4.84
N PHE A 99 6.63 -10.66 3.86
CA PHE A 99 7.20 -10.66 2.52
C PHE A 99 8.69 -10.31 2.54
N CYS A 100 9.07 -9.24 3.26
CA CYS A 100 10.48 -8.89 3.42
C CYS A 100 11.29 -10.03 4.04
N SER A 101 10.80 -10.66 5.11
CA SER A 101 11.49 -11.78 5.75
C SER A 101 11.68 -12.98 4.81
N ALA A 102 10.64 -13.31 4.02
CA ALA A 102 10.71 -14.39 3.03
C ALA A 102 11.72 -14.11 1.90
N LEU A 103 11.89 -12.85 1.50
CA LEU A 103 12.93 -12.46 0.53
C LEU A 103 14.35 -12.68 1.08
N TYR A 104 14.56 -12.52 2.38
CA TYR A 104 15.88 -12.71 3.00
C TYR A 104 16.20 -14.19 3.30
N SER A 105 15.20 -15.05 3.47
CA SER A 105 15.40 -16.47 3.80
C SER A 105 15.70 -17.37 2.60
N ASN A 106 15.73 -16.86 1.36
CA ASN A 106 15.83 -17.66 0.12
C ASN A 106 14.73 -18.74 -0.05
N GLU A 107 13.73 -18.78 0.84
CA GLU A 107 12.55 -19.65 0.72
C GLU A 107 11.51 -19.09 -0.25
N ALA A 108 11.71 -17.85 -0.71
CA ALA A 108 10.87 -17.20 -1.70
C ALA A 108 11.02 -17.85 -3.09
N LYS A 109 10.28 -18.94 -3.31
CA LYS A 109 9.79 -19.26 -4.66
C LYS A 109 8.95 -18.08 -5.17
N THR A 110 9.56 -17.25 -6.01
CA THR A 110 8.99 -16.61 -7.23
C THR A 110 7.64 -15.88 -7.14
N SER A 111 7.08 -15.55 -5.98
CA SER A 111 5.87 -14.74 -5.91
C SER A 111 6.20 -13.25 -5.91
N ASP A 112 5.67 -12.50 -6.87
CA ASP A 112 5.67 -11.04 -6.81
C ASP A 112 4.89 -10.54 -5.57
N LEU A 113 5.12 -9.27 -5.23
CA LEU A 113 4.55 -8.64 -4.03
C LEU A 113 3.03 -8.79 -3.91
N TYR A 114 2.28 -8.57 -4.99
CA TYR A 114 0.81 -8.59 -4.93
C TYR A 114 0.30 -10.02 -4.84
N SER A 115 0.89 -10.95 -5.59
CA SER A 115 0.59 -12.37 -5.45
C SER A 115 0.84 -12.90 -4.04
N PHE A 116 1.95 -12.49 -3.41
CA PHE A 116 2.25 -12.85 -2.02
C PHE A 116 1.19 -12.32 -1.06
N ILE A 117 0.84 -11.03 -1.15
CA ILE A 117 -0.17 -10.41 -0.28
C ILE A 117 -1.52 -11.13 -0.43
N MET A 118 -1.97 -11.37 -1.67
CA MET A 118 -3.25 -12.04 -1.91
C MET A 118 -3.28 -13.46 -1.36
N LYS A 119 -2.17 -14.21 -1.51
CA LYS A 119 -2.03 -15.55 -0.95
C LYS A 119 -2.08 -15.54 0.58
N SER A 120 -1.24 -14.71 1.23
CA SER A 120 -1.18 -14.62 2.70
C SER A 120 -2.51 -14.19 3.33
N VAL A 121 -3.24 -13.27 2.68
CA VAL A 121 -4.57 -12.85 3.14
C VAL A 121 -5.56 -14.01 3.07
N LYS A 122 -5.59 -14.77 1.96
CA LYS A 122 -6.50 -15.92 1.81
C LYS A 122 -6.19 -17.03 2.81
N GLU A 123 -4.93 -17.40 2.99
CA GLU A 123 -4.51 -18.47 3.90
C GLU A 123 -4.84 -18.19 5.37
N THR A 124 -4.82 -16.90 5.77
CA THR A 124 -5.21 -16.51 7.12
C THR A 124 -6.73 -16.55 7.31
N THR A 125 -7.50 -16.22 6.26
CA THR A 125 -8.97 -16.25 6.32
C THR A 125 -9.52 -17.69 6.32
N SER A 126 -8.82 -18.65 5.73
CA SER A 126 -9.24 -20.08 5.74
C SER A 126 -8.96 -20.83 7.06
N ARG A 127 -8.34 -20.19 8.05
CA ARG A 127 -8.03 -20.79 9.38
C ARG A 127 -9.07 -20.44 10.45
N HIS A 128 -10.14 -19.77 10.07
CA HIS A 128 -11.30 -19.41 10.91
C HIS A 128 -12.57 -19.88 10.21
#